data_AF-A0A2H5X6D5-F1
#
_entry.id   AF-A0A2H5X6D5-F1
#
_cell.length_a   1.000
_cell.length_b   1.000
_cell.length_c   1.000
_cell.angle_alpha   90.00
_cell.angle_beta   90.00
_cell.angle_gamma   90.00
#
_symmetry.space_group_name_H-M   'P 1'
#
loop_
_entity.id
_entity.type
_entity.pdbx_description
1 polymer ?
#
loop_
_entity_poly.entity_id
_entity_poly.type
_entity_poly.pdbx_seq_one_letter_code
_entity_poly.pdbx_strand_id
1 'polypeptide(L)'
;MMQTSAQQQQALTARLQQMEARLLQEEMAQLEAEQKAETEMARQEVLRQAEQEVEEVLRQHQLPQADVEIKRRVLQRLARIRPDQREALNTRLQEVEAEQQHLSETLRRRLVRIEEETARRIRERAEAIEQDYERRREQLRERSTKRLQAEQLRASVQVRAFADMGKPVIFPHTTFSVPNKAISGGQPPPPPAVPQQDIRSLIEQDVKRWVEAICRRHGWVPVWQARAGVPDVTPQIAREMRGNIP
;
A
#
# COMPACT_ATOMS: atom_id res chain seq x y z
N MET A 1 19.78 -48.00 15.46
CA MET A 1 19.47 -47.07 14.34
C MET A 1 18.60 -45.88 14.80
N MET A 2 18.95 -45.17 15.88
CA MET A 2 18.16 -44.01 16.36
C MET A 2 18.85 -42.66 16.18
N GLN A 3 20.18 -42.62 15.97
CA GLN A 3 20.94 -41.38 15.79
C GLN A 3 20.61 -40.63 14.48
N THR A 4 20.00 -41.29 13.49
CA THR A 4 19.70 -40.71 12.18
C THR A 4 18.42 -39.87 12.15
N SER A 5 17.41 -40.19 12.97
CA SER A 5 16.11 -39.48 12.94
C SER A 5 16.19 -38.06 13.51
N ALA A 6 16.91 -37.89 14.63
CA ALA A 6 17.10 -36.58 15.25
C ALA A 6 17.95 -35.64 14.37
N GLN A 7 19.00 -36.16 13.74
CA GLN A 7 19.81 -35.40 12.79
C GLN A 7 19.02 -35.01 11.54
N GLN A 8 18.18 -35.90 11.01
CA GLN A 8 17.28 -35.58 9.90
C GLN A 8 16.25 -34.52 10.28
N GLN A 9 15.68 -34.59 11.48
CA GLN A 9 14.73 -33.59 11.96
C GLN A 9 15.37 -32.21 12.14
N GLN A 10 16.59 -32.16 12.70
CA GLN A 10 17.36 -30.91 12.80
C GLN A 10 17.68 -30.31 11.43
N ALA A 11 18.08 -31.13 10.46
CA ALA A 11 18.36 -30.68 9.09
C ALA A 11 17.10 -30.13 8.39
N LEU A 12 15.94 -30.75 8.59
CA LEU A 12 14.67 -30.26 8.06
C LEU A 12 14.25 -28.94 8.70
N THR A 13 14.37 -28.81 10.03
CA THR A 13 14.07 -27.55 10.71
C THR A 13 14.98 -26.40 10.27
N ALA A 14 16.27 -26.67 10.07
CA ALA A 14 17.22 -25.67 9.59
C ALA A 14 16.88 -25.24 8.15
N ARG A 15 16.49 -26.18 7.29
CA ARG A 15 16.08 -25.87 5.91
C ARG A 15 14.79 -25.05 5.84
N LEU A 16 13.79 -25.37 6.68
CA LEU A 16 12.56 -24.58 6.78
C LEU A 16 12.82 -23.17 7.29
N GLN A 17 13.66 -23.02 8.31
CA GLN A 17 14.10 -21.71 8.80
C GLN A 17 14.81 -20.91 7.70
N GLN A 18 15.70 -21.54 6.94
CA GLN A 18 16.42 -20.88 5.85
C GLN A 18 15.48 -20.43 4.73
N MET A 19 14.50 -21.27 4.36
CA MET A 19 13.51 -20.92 3.34
C MET A 19 12.61 -19.77 3.79
N GLU A 20 12.08 -19.81 5.02
CA GLU A 20 11.24 -18.73 5.54
C GLU A 20 12.04 -17.43 5.67
N ALA A 21 13.31 -17.49 6.10
CA ALA A 21 14.17 -16.31 6.17
C ALA A 21 14.37 -15.66 4.79
N ARG A 22 14.52 -16.45 3.73
CA ARG A 22 14.61 -15.94 2.34
C ARG A 22 13.30 -15.29 1.89
N LEU A 23 12.17 -15.95 2.12
CA LEU A 23 10.85 -15.40 1.77
C LEU A 23 10.59 -14.09 2.51
N LEU A 24 10.85 -14.05 3.81
CA LEU A 24 10.74 -12.83 4.61
C LEU A 24 11.66 -11.73 4.08
N GLN A 25 12.91 -12.07 3.71
CA GLN A 25 13.83 -11.09 3.14
C GLN A 25 13.34 -10.53 1.80
N GLU A 26 12.78 -11.36 0.93
CA GLU A 26 12.19 -10.93 -0.35
C GLU A 26 10.96 -10.04 -0.13
N GLU A 27 10.04 -10.45 0.74
CA GLU A 27 8.83 -9.68 1.08
C GLU A 27 9.21 -8.34 1.76
N MET A 28 10.25 -8.30 2.60
CA MET A 28 10.76 -7.07 3.21
C MET A 28 11.39 -6.13 2.18
N ALA A 29 12.19 -6.66 1.24
CA ALA A 29 12.79 -5.86 0.17
C ALA A 29 11.73 -5.27 -0.76
N GLN A 30 10.64 -6.01 -1.02
CA GLN A 30 9.49 -5.51 -1.78
C GLN A 30 8.81 -4.35 -1.04
N LEU A 31 8.53 -4.50 0.26
CA LEU A 31 7.95 -3.42 1.07
C LEU A 31 8.85 -2.17 1.12
N GLU A 32 10.18 -2.33 1.17
CA GLU A 32 11.11 -1.20 1.11
C GLU A 32 11.08 -0.48 -0.26
N ALA A 33 10.98 -1.24 -1.35
CA ALA A 33 10.84 -0.67 -2.70
C ALA A 33 9.51 0.07 -2.86
N GLU A 34 8.41 -0.51 -2.39
CA GLU A 34 7.09 0.12 -2.37
C GLU A 34 7.09 1.40 -1.53
N GLN A 35 7.68 1.37 -0.33
CA GLN A 35 7.81 2.57 0.52
C GLN A 35 8.57 3.69 -0.21
N LYS A 36 9.70 3.37 -0.85
CA LYS A 36 10.49 4.34 -1.61
C LYS A 36 9.70 4.93 -2.78
N ALA A 37 8.99 4.09 -3.54
CA ALA A 37 8.15 4.55 -4.63
C ALA A 37 7.00 5.43 -4.14
N GLU A 38 6.33 5.04 -3.05
CA GLU A 38 5.20 5.80 -2.51
C GLU A 38 5.65 7.15 -1.92
N THR A 39 6.77 7.18 -1.19
CA THR A 39 7.36 8.43 -0.69
C THR A 39 7.80 9.36 -1.82
N GLU A 40 8.38 8.84 -2.90
CA GLU A 40 8.78 9.64 -4.04
C GLU A 40 7.57 10.22 -4.79
N MET A 41 6.55 9.39 -5.04
CA MET A 41 5.28 9.84 -5.65
C MET A 41 4.60 10.90 -4.78
N ALA A 42 4.52 10.66 -3.47
CA ALA A 42 3.96 11.60 -2.50
C ALA A 42 4.71 12.95 -2.50
N ARG A 43 6.03 12.92 -2.61
CA ARG A 43 6.86 14.11 -2.73
C ARG A 43 6.59 14.86 -4.03
N GLN A 44 6.53 14.16 -5.16
CA GLN A 44 6.25 14.76 -6.47
C GLN A 44 4.88 15.44 -6.50
N GLU A 45 3.85 14.82 -5.93
CA GLU A 45 2.52 15.41 -5.84
C GLU A 45 2.51 16.72 -5.04
N VAL A 46 3.20 16.76 -3.91
CA VAL A 46 3.29 17.96 -3.07
C VAL A 46 4.08 19.07 -3.78
N LEU A 47 5.17 18.73 -4.47
CA LEU A 47 5.92 19.69 -5.30
C LEU A 47 5.06 20.24 -6.43
N ARG A 48 4.30 19.39 -7.12
CA ARG A 48 3.39 19.82 -8.19
C ARG A 48 2.31 20.77 -7.68
N GLN A 49 1.78 20.53 -6.48
CA GLN A 49 0.82 21.43 -5.83
C GLN A 49 1.48 22.78 -5.49
N ALA A 50 2.71 22.77 -4.99
CA ALA A 50 3.47 23.98 -4.72
C ALA A 50 3.76 24.78 -5.99
N GLU A 51 4.13 24.12 -7.09
CA GLU A 51 4.32 24.76 -8.40
C GLU A 51 3.04 25.45 -8.89
N GLN A 52 1.88 24.80 -8.75
CA GLN A 52 0.58 25.38 -9.08
C GLN A 52 0.26 26.60 -8.19
N GLU A 53 0.53 26.51 -6.89
CA GLU A 53 0.32 27.63 -5.96
C GLU A 53 1.24 28.81 -6.30
N VAL A 54 2.50 28.56 -6.62
CA VAL A 54 3.43 29.59 -7.11
C VAL A 54 2.91 30.20 -8.40
N GLU A 55 2.46 29.40 -9.37
CA GLU A 55 1.93 29.89 -10.63
C GLU A 55 0.68 30.77 -10.43
N GLU A 56 -0.23 30.36 -9.54
CA GLU A 56 -1.41 31.16 -9.18
C GLU A 56 -1.02 32.49 -8.53
N VAL A 57 -0.05 32.48 -7.61
CA VAL A 57 0.47 33.71 -6.99
C VAL A 57 1.08 34.62 -8.06
N LEU A 58 1.85 34.07 -9.01
CA LEU A 58 2.44 34.85 -10.10
C LEU A 58 1.36 35.43 -11.04
N ARG A 59 0.29 34.67 -11.34
CA ARG A 59 -0.85 35.15 -12.14
C ARG A 59 -1.60 36.27 -11.44
N GLN A 60 -1.82 36.16 -10.13
CA GLN A 60 -2.51 37.20 -9.34
C GLN A 60 -1.74 38.53 -9.31
N HIS A 61 -0.40 38.49 -9.35
CA HIS A 61 0.43 39.69 -9.20
C HIS A 61 0.87 40.31 -10.53
N GLN A 62 0.34 39.84 -11.69
CA GLN A 62 0.64 40.34 -13.05
C GLN A 62 2.04 40.97 -13.15
N LEU A 63 3.09 40.14 -13.09
CA LEU A 63 4.47 40.65 -13.16
C LEU A 63 4.67 41.50 -14.42
N PRO A 64 4.93 42.81 -14.31
CA PRO A 64 5.26 43.61 -15.47
C PRO A 64 6.70 43.27 -15.86
N GLN A 65 6.90 42.19 -16.62
CA GLN A 65 8.19 41.87 -17.23
C GLN A 65 8.66 42.95 -18.23
N ALA A 66 7.80 43.93 -18.52
CA ALA A 66 8.10 45.07 -19.39
C ALA A 66 8.94 46.18 -18.72
N ASP A 67 9.29 46.05 -17.44
CA ASP A 67 9.83 47.16 -16.64
C ASP A 67 11.19 47.69 -17.09
N VAL A 68 12.10 46.85 -17.60
CA VAL A 68 13.45 47.29 -17.98
C VAL A 68 13.44 48.07 -19.29
N GLU A 69 12.68 47.60 -20.29
CA GLU A 69 12.52 48.30 -21.56
C GLU A 69 11.63 49.53 -21.44
N ILE A 70 10.58 49.47 -20.62
CA ILE A 70 9.73 50.63 -20.32
C ILE A 70 10.55 51.68 -19.58
N LYS A 71 11.31 51.33 -18.51
CA LYS A 71 12.23 52.27 -17.84
C LYS A 71 13.19 52.91 -18.82
N ARG A 72 13.82 52.12 -19.70
CA ARG A 72 14.79 52.64 -20.68
C ARG A 72 14.13 53.62 -21.65
N ARG A 73 12.93 53.30 -22.16
CA ARG A 73 12.17 54.18 -23.06
C ARG A 73 11.65 55.43 -22.36
N VAL A 74 11.23 55.33 -21.10
CA VAL A 74 10.78 56.45 -20.27
C VAL A 74 11.95 57.40 -19.98
N LEU A 75 13.10 56.87 -19.56
CA LEU A 75 14.32 57.66 -19.32
C LEU A 75 14.84 58.34 -20.60
N GLN A 76 14.80 57.65 -21.76
CA GLN A 76 15.15 58.26 -23.05
C GLN A 76 14.19 59.38 -23.47
N ARG A 77 12.88 59.25 -23.19
CA ARG A 77 11.90 60.32 -23.45
C ARG A 77 12.06 61.49 -22.48
N LEU A 78 12.36 61.22 -21.21
CA LEU A 78 12.62 62.23 -20.19
C LEU A 78 13.80 63.14 -20.51
N ALA A 79 14.84 62.62 -21.17
CA ALA A 79 15.99 63.42 -21.61
C ALA A 79 15.64 64.50 -22.65
N ARG A 80 14.44 64.46 -23.25
CA ARG A 80 13.99 65.40 -24.30
C ARG A 80 12.92 66.38 -23.83
N ILE A 81 12.54 66.35 -22.56
CA ILE A 81 11.40 67.08 -21.98
C ILE A 81 11.88 68.29 -21.16
N ARG A 82 11.05 69.35 -21.07
CA ARG A 82 11.33 70.58 -20.27
C ARG A 82 11.50 70.26 -18.78
N PRO A 83 12.34 71.01 -18.03
CA PRO A 83 12.74 70.69 -16.65
C PRO A 83 11.57 70.54 -15.66
N ASP A 84 10.55 71.37 -15.80
CA ASP A 84 9.28 71.39 -15.05
C ASP A 84 8.44 70.11 -15.24
N GLN A 85 8.43 69.54 -16.45
CA GLN A 85 7.77 68.26 -16.73
C GLN A 85 8.63 67.04 -16.31
N ARG A 86 9.95 67.22 -16.22
CA ARG A 86 10.90 66.19 -15.79
C ARG A 86 10.79 65.90 -14.29
N GLU A 87 10.56 66.91 -13.46
CA GLU A 87 10.35 66.72 -12.01
C GLU A 87 9.09 65.91 -11.71
N ALA A 88 7.94 66.28 -12.28
CA ALA A 88 6.69 65.54 -12.09
C ALA A 88 6.77 64.08 -12.56
N LEU A 89 7.49 63.81 -13.64
CA LEU A 89 7.70 62.45 -14.12
C LEU A 89 8.71 61.66 -13.27
N ASN A 90 9.74 62.30 -12.70
CA ASN A 90 10.65 61.65 -11.76
C ASN A 90 9.92 61.22 -10.48
N THR A 91 9.03 62.05 -9.93
CA THR A 91 8.21 61.68 -8.76
C THR A 91 7.35 60.46 -9.07
N ARG A 92 6.70 60.44 -10.24
CA ARG A 92 5.89 59.29 -10.67
C ARG A 92 6.72 58.02 -10.91
N LEU A 93 7.97 58.18 -11.36
CA LEU A 93 8.91 57.07 -11.54
C LEU A 93 9.35 56.50 -10.19
N GLN A 94 9.59 57.35 -9.19
CA GLN A 94 9.88 56.95 -7.80
C GLN A 94 8.70 56.23 -7.15
N GLU A 95 7.47 56.69 -7.37
CA GLU A 95 6.24 56.02 -6.88
C GLU A 95 6.12 54.60 -7.46
N VAL A 96 6.30 54.45 -8.78
CA VAL A 96 6.29 53.12 -9.44
C VAL A 96 7.41 52.23 -8.93
N GLU A 97 8.63 52.76 -8.73
CA GLU A 97 9.74 52.00 -8.15
C GLU A 97 9.44 51.52 -6.72
N ALA A 98 8.82 52.36 -5.89
CA ALA A 98 8.42 52.00 -4.53
C ALA A 98 7.32 50.93 -4.51
N GLU A 99 6.31 51.05 -5.39
CA GLU A 99 5.27 50.03 -5.56
C GLU A 99 5.86 48.68 -6.00
N GLN A 100 6.80 48.70 -6.95
CA GLN A 100 7.49 47.48 -7.41
C GLN A 100 8.33 46.84 -6.32
N GLN A 101 9.06 47.63 -5.53
CA GLN A 101 9.81 47.12 -4.39
C GLN A 101 8.88 46.44 -3.40
N HIS A 102 7.77 47.08 -3.04
CA HIS A 102 6.77 46.52 -2.14
C HIS A 102 6.15 45.21 -2.64
N LEU A 103 5.79 45.14 -3.92
CA LEU A 103 5.29 43.92 -4.56
C LEU A 103 6.34 42.81 -4.54
N SER A 104 7.60 43.13 -4.84
CA SER A 104 8.69 42.15 -4.84
C SER A 104 8.95 41.57 -3.44
N GLU A 105 8.89 42.40 -2.40
CA GLU A 105 9.03 41.94 -1.01
C GLU A 105 7.85 41.06 -0.59
N THR A 106 6.63 41.42 -1.00
CA THR A 106 5.43 40.65 -0.72
C THR A 106 5.48 39.28 -1.39
N LEU A 107 5.89 39.22 -2.66
CA LEU A 107 6.10 37.97 -3.39
C LEU A 107 7.19 37.11 -2.75
N ARG A 108 8.32 37.70 -2.34
CA ARG A 108 9.39 36.97 -1.62
C ARG A 108 8.88 36.34 -0.33
N ARG A 109 8.13 37.09 0.48
CA ARG A 109 7.54 36.55 1.72
C ARG A 109 6.55 35.42 1.43
N ARG A 110 5.74 35.54 0.38
CA ARG A 110 4.83 34.47 -0.04
C ARG A 110 5.58 33.22 -0.51
N LEU A 111 6.65 33.38 -1.29
CA LEU A 111 7.48 32.26 -1.75
C LEU A 111 8.09 31.50 -0.57
N VAL A 112 8.72 32.21 0.36
CA VAL A 112 9.30 31.60 1.57
C VAL A 112 8.24 30.80 2.34
N ARG A 113 7.03 31.36 2.49
CA ARG A 113 5.94 30.67 3.16
C ARG A 113 5.50 29.39 2.42
N ILE A 114 5.37 29.45 1.10
CA ILE A 114 5.02 28.27 0.28
C ILE A 114 6.11 27.21 0.42
N GLU A 115 7.39 27.59 0.39
CA GLU A 115 8.52 26.66 0.58
C GLU A 115 8.48 25.99 1.96
N GLU A 116 8.26 26.75 3.03
CA GLU A 116 8.16 26.23 4.40
C GLU A 116 6.96 25.28 4.56
N GLU A 117 5.78 25.66 4.06
CA GLU A 117 4.57 24.84 4.10
C GLU A 117 4.75 23.55 3.28
N THR A 118 5.36 23.64 2.11
CA THR A 118 5.65 22.49 1.24
C THR A 118 6.63 21.54 1.92
N ALA A 119 7.73 22.05 2.48
CA ALA A 119 8.71 21.26 3.22
C ALA A 119 8.10 20.58 4.46
N ARG A 120 7.14 21.24 5.12
CA ARG A 120 6.40 20.66 6.23
C ARG A 120 5.47 19.53 5.76
N ARG A 121 4.68 19.74 4.71
CA ARG A 121 3.78 18.73 4.14
C ARG A 121 4.55 17.49 3.66
N ILE A 122 5.71 17.67 3.03
CA ILE A 122 6.58 16.55 2.62
C ILE A 122 7.02 15.74 3.84
N ARG A 123 7.47 16.39 4.92
CA ARG A 123 7.91 15.70 6.15
C ARG A 123 6.77 14.92 6.80
N GLU A 124 5.63 15.58 7.05
CA GLU A 124 4.46 14.95 7.66
C GLU A 124 3.96 13.75 6.85
N ARG A 125 3.95 13.88 5.51
CA ARG A 125 3.53 12.78 4.62
C ARG A 125 4.56 11.64 4.59
N ALA A 126 5.86 11.95 4.61
CA ALA A 126 6.91 10.94 4.67
C ALA A 126 6.87 10.15 5.99
N GLU A 127 6.68 10.84 7.12
CA GLU A 127 6.56 10.22 8.44
C GLU A 127 5.31 9.31 8.52
N ALA A 128 4.18 9.75 7.97
CA ALA A 128 2.97 8.93 7.93
C ALA A 128 3.17 7.64 7.11
N ILE A 129 3.81 7.76 5.94
CA ILE A 129 4.15 6.60 5.10
C ILE A 129 5.11 5.68 5.87
N GLU A 130 6.15 6.22 6.50
CA GLU A 130 7.11 5.43 7.27
C GLU A 130 6.44 4.60 8.37
N GLN A 131 5.58 5.22 9.19
CA GLN A 131 4.84 4.53 10.25
C GLN A 131 3.94 3.41 9.71
N ASP A 132 3.27 3.63 8.57
CA ASP A 132 2.42 2.61 7.97
C ASP A 132 3.23 1.43 7.43
N TYR A 133 4.40 1.68 6.83
CA TYR A 133 5.29 0.61 6.37
C TYR A 133 5.99 -0.10 7.54
N GLU A 134 6.29 0.57 8.64
CA GLU A 134 6.76 -0.06 9.88
C GLU A 134 5.74 -1.08 10.40
N ARG A 135 4.46 -0.69 10.51
CA ARG A 135 3.38 -1.61 10.90
C ARG A 135 3.26 -2.80 9.95
N ARG A 136 3.39 -2.58 8.64
CA ARG A 136 3.35 -3.67 7.64
C ARG A 136 4.54 -4.63 7.81
N ARG A 137 5.75 -4.11 8.05
CA ARG A 137 6.95 -4.92 8.33
C ARG A 137 6.80 -5.75 9.59
N GLU A 138 6.24 -5.18 10.66
CA GLU A 138 5.96 -5.93 11.90
C GLU A 138 4.94 -7.05 11.68
N GLN A 139 3.83 -6.74 11.02
CA GLN A 139 2.83 -7.75 10.66
C GLN A 139 3.41 -8.86 9.79
N LEU A 140 4.32 -8.53 8.88
CA LEU A 140 5.01 -9.50 8.03
C LEU A 140 5.91 -10.43 8.86
N ARG A 141 6.69 -9.88 9.80
CA ARG A 141 7.52 -10.67 10.73
C ARG A 141 6.66 -11.60 11.59
N GLU A 142 5.54 -11.11 12.11
CA GLU A 142 4.60 -11.95 12.88
C GLU A 142 3.98 -13.06 12.03
N ARG A 143 3.56 -12.75 10.81
CA ARG A 143 3.02 -13.75 9.88
C ARG A 143 4.07 -14.80 9.55
N SER A 144 5.30 -14.37 9.28
CA SER A 144 6.42 -15.26 8.98
C SER A 144 6.74 -16.22 10.13
N THR A 145 6.82 -15.71 11.37
CA THR A 145 7.03 -16.56 12.55
C THR A 145 5.90 -17.56 12.75
N LYS A 146 4.64 -17.16 12.54
CA LYS A 146 3.48 -18.07 12.60
C LYS A 146 3.52 -19.13 11.48
N ARG A 147 3.89 -18.75 10.24
CA ARG A 147 4.07 -19.69 9.12
C ARG A 147 5.14 -20.73 9.45
N LEU A 148 6.30 -20.29 9.95
CA LEU A 148 7.40 -21.18 10.34
C LEU A 148 6.98 -22.15 11.44
N GLN A 149 6.30 -21.67 12.48
CA GLN A 149 5.82 -22.53 13.56
C GLN A 149 4.83 -23.59 13.04
N ALA A 150 3.90 -23.20 12.15
CA ALA A 150 2.95 -24.13 11.56
C ALA A 150 3.65 -25.21 10.70
N GLU A 151 4.62 -24.82 9.87
CA GLU A 151 5.39 -25.75 9.03
C GLU A 151 6.31 -26.68 9.86
N GLN A 152 6.91 -26.18 10.94
CA GLN A 152 7.67 -27.00 11.88
C GLN A 152 6.78 -28.05 12.57
N LEU A 153 5.59 -27.65 13.04
CA LEU A 153 4.63 -28.57 13.64
C LEU A 153 4.21 -29.64 12.62
N ARG A 154 3.89 -29.23 11.39
CA ARG A 154 3.53 -30.13 10.29
C ARG A 154 4.63 -31.14 9.99
N ALA A 155 5.88 -30.69 9.85
CA ALA A 155 7.04 -31.55 9.62
C ALA A 155 7.24 -32.53 10.79
N SER A 156 7.05 -32.09 12.03
CA SER A 156 7.16 -32.96 13.21
C SER A 156 6.12 -34.07 13.23
N VAL A 157 4.87 -33.77 12.85
CA VAL A 157 3.77 -34.74 12.74
C VAL A 157 4.04 -35.75 11.62
N GLN A 158 4.56 -35.30 10.47
CA GLN A 158 4.95 -36.17 9.37
C GLN A 158 6.06 -37.16 9.75
N VAL A 159 7.12 -36.68 10.43
CA VAL A 159 8.23 -37.53 10.90
C VAL A 159 7.73 -38.58 11.88
N ARG A 160 6.87 -38.20 12.83
CA ARG A 160 6.29 -39.13 13.81
C ARG A 160 5.37 -40.16 13.15
N ALA A 161 4.49 -39.73 12.24
CA ALA A 161 3.62 -40.64 11.51
C ALA A 161 4.42 -41.63 10.61
N PHE A 162 5.52 -41.18 10.02
CA PHE A 162 6.43 -42.07 9.27
C PHE A 162 7.10 -43.11 10.17
N ALA A 163 7.52 -42.71 11.37
CA ALA A 163 8.12 -43.62 12.35
C ALA A 163 7.12 -44.67 12.88
N ASP A 164 5.85 -44.29 13.06
CA ASP A 164 4.81 -45.17 13.63
C ASP A 164 4.19 -46.11 12.58
N MET A 165 4.09 -45.70 11.30
CA MET A 165 3.31 -46.41 10.27
C MET A 165 4.16 -46.90 9.08
N GLY A 166 5.43 -46.55 8.99
CA GLY A 166 6.34 -46.93 7.89
C GLY A 166 5.98 -46.36 6.52
N LYS A 167 5.02 -45.43 6.43
CA LYS A 167 4.57 -44.78 5.19
C LYS A 167 4.54 -43.26 5.37
N PRO A 168 4.99 -42.47 4.38
CA PRO A 168 4.98 -41.01 4.48
C PRO A 168 3.55 -40.48 4.39
N VAL A 169 3.12 -39.78 5.44
CA VAL A 169 1.86 -39.03 5.42
C VAL A 169 2.10 -37.73 4.66
N ILE A 170 1.65 -37.67 3.41
CA ILE A 170 1.72 -36.46 2.59
C ILE A 170 0.58 -35.54 3.01
N PHE A 171 0.92 -34.36 3.50
CA PHE A 171 -0.06 -33.30 3.74
C PHE A 171 -0.03 -32.36 2.53
N PRO A 172 -1.18 -31.90 1.98
CA PRO A 172 -1.23 -31.05 0.78
C PRO A 172 -0.60 -29.67 1.02
N HIS A 173 0.42 -29.27 0.23
CA HIS A 173 1.10 -27.98 0.37
C HIS A 173 0.07 -26.84 0.49
N THR A 174 0.20 -26.01 1.53
CA THR A 174 -0.64 -24.82 1.66
C THR A 174 -0.08 -23.78 0.70
N THR A 175 -0.60 -23.74 -0.52
CA THR A 175 -0.47 -22.58 -1.41
C THR A 175 -1.23 -21.43 -0.76
N PHE A 176 -0.52 -20.62 0.02
CA PHE A 176 -1.04 -19.34 0.46
C PHE A 176 -1.14 -18.44 -0.78
N SER A 177 -2.33 -18.36 -1.36
CA SER A 177 -2.62 -17.33 -2.36
C SER A 177 -2.59 -15.99 -1.65
N VAL A 178 -1.55 -15.20 -1.92
CA VAL A 178 -1.53 -13.77 -1.57
C VAL A 178 -2.66 -13.13 -2.36
N PRO A 179 -3.65 -12.47 -1.72
CA PRO A 179 -4.66 -11.73 -2.48
C PRO A 179 -3.94 -10.59 -3.19
N ASN A 180 -3.70 -10.78 -4.48
CA ASN A 180 -3.16 -9.76 -5.37
C ASN A 180 -4.18 -8.63 -5.40
N LYS A 181 -3.87 -7.52 -4.72
CA LYS A 181 -4.72 -6.32 -4.72
C LYS A 181 -4.73 -5.78 -6.15
N ALA A 182 -5.79 -6.10 -6.88
CA ALA A 182 -6.12 -5.44 -8.13
C ALA A 182 -6.19 -3.94 -7.86
N ILE A 183 -5.28 -3.21 -8.50
CA ILE A 183 -5.41 -1.77 -8.69
C ILE A 183 -6.61 -1.58 -9.62
N SER A 184 -7.70 -1.06 -9.10
CA SER A 184 -8.73 -0.40 -9.89
C SER A 184 -9.28 0.75 -9.08
N GLY A 185 -9.10 1.95 -9.64
CA GLY A 185 -9.54 3.20 -9.06
C GLY A 185 -11.06 3.29 -8.98
N GLY A 186 -11.53 4.19 -8.11
CA GLY A 186 -12.93 4.56 -7.99
C GLY A 186 -13.43 4.54 -6.55
N GLN A 187 -13.31 5.71 -5.89
CA GLN A 187 -14.17 6.33 -4.87
C GLN A 187 -14.85 5.45 -3.78
N PRO A 188 -14.78 5.84 -2.48
CA PRO A 188 -15.32 5.03 -1.39
C PRO A 188 -16.83 5.24 -1.19
N PRO A 189 -17.64 4.18 -0.99
CA PRO A 189 -18.90 4.27 -0.28
C PRO A 189 -18.76 3.83 1.19
N PRO A 190 -19.59 4.36 2.10
CA PRO A 190 -19.48 4.16 3.55
C PRO A 190 -19.86 2.72 3.95
N PRO A 191 -19.45 2.25 5.15
CA PRO A 191 -19.64 0.85 5.52
C PRO A 191 -21.12 0.55 5.78
N PRO A 192 -21.75 -0.43 5.11
CA PRO A 192 -22.95 -1.03 5.66
C PRO A 192 -22.54 -1.95 6.82
N ALA A 193 -23.24 -1.82 7.93
CA ALA A 193 -23.17 -2.78 9.03
C ALA A 193 -23.68 -4.13 8.52
N VAL A 194 -22.78 -5.02 8.12
CA VAL A 194 -23.12 -6.39 7.73
C VAL A 194 -22.92 -7.27 8.97
N PRO A 195 -23.95 -8.00 9.41
CA PRO A 195 -23.81 -8.93 10.52
C PRO A 195 -22.75 -9.96 10.12
N GLN A 196 -21.88 -10.36 11.06
CA GLN A 196 -21.05 -11.55 10.89
C GLN A 196 -21.98 -12.74 10.65
N GLN A 197 -22.41 -12.94 9.41
CA GLN A 197 -22.93 -14.21 8.96
C GLN A 197 -21.75 -15.16 9.07
N ASP A 198 -21.86 -16.07 10.04
CA ASP A 198 -20.86 -17.06 10.37
C ASP A 198 -20.33 -17.69 9.09
N ILE A 199 -19.07 -17.39 8.77
CA ILE A 199 -18.31 -17.93 7.62
C ILE A 199 -18.43 -19.46 7.57
N ARG A 200 -18.65 -20.08 8.73
CA ARG A 200 -18.96 -21.49 8.92
C ARG A 200 -20.23 -21.96 8.17
N SER A 201 -21.30 -21.17 8.20
CA SER A 201 -22.58 -21.48 7.54
C SER A 201 -22.48 -21.41 6.01
N LEU A 202 -21.67 -20.48 5.48
CA LEU A 202 -21.37 -20.38 4.05
C LEU A 202 -20.57 -21.58 3.55
N ILE A 203 -19.52 -21.96 4.29
CA ILE A 203 -18.71 -23.13 3.97
C ILE A 203 -19.54 -24.43 3.99
N GLU A 204 -20.44 -24.58 4.95
CA GLU A 204 -21.32 -25.75 5.03
C GLU A 204 -22.33 -25.82 3.86
N GLN A 205 -22.82 -24.67 3.38
CA GLN A 205 -23.71 -24.62 2.21
C GLN A 205 -23.00 -24.97 0.90
N ASP A 206 -21.75 -24.50 0.73
CA ASP A 206 -20.97 -24.80 -0.47
C ASP A 206 -20.58 -26.28 -0.56
N VAL A 207 -20.21 -26.89 0.57
CA VAL A 207 -19.93 -28.33 0.64
C VAL A 207 -21.18 -29.15 0.31
N LYS A 208 -22.36 -28.78 0.82
CA LYS A 208 -23.62 -29.47 0.51
C LYS A 208 -23.96 -29.38 -0.99
N ARG A 209 -23.82 -28.20 -1.60
CA ARG A 209 -24.07 -28.01 -3.04
C ARG A 209 -23.13 -28.83 -3.93
N TRP A 210 -21.86 -28.93 -3.55
CA TRP A 210 -20.88 -29.72 -4.27
C TRP A 210 -21.20 -31.22 -4.25
N VAL A 211 -21.54 -31.75 -3.07
CA VAL A 211 -21.93 -33.16 -2.93
C VAL A 211 -23.23 -33.46 -3.69
N GLU A 212 -24.22 -32.57 -3.66
CA GLU A 212 -25.44 -32.74 -4.47
C GLU A 212 -25.16 -32.78 -5.98
N ALA A 213 -24.21 -31.98 -6.47
CA ALA A 213 -23.82 -31.97 -7.87
C ALA A 213 -23.14 -33.29 -8.29
N ILE A 214 -22.33 -33.87 -7.41
CA ILE A 214 -21.71 -35.19 -7.62
C ILE A 214 -22.77 -36.30 -7.63
N CYS A 215 -23.67 -36.27 -6.64
CA CYS A 215 -24.76 -37.24 -6.54
C CYS A 215 -25.67 -37.22 -7.78
N ARG A 216 -26.03 -36.04 -8.31
CA ARG A 216 -26.82 -35.93 -9.56
C ARG A 216 -26.09 -36.49 -10.78
N ARG A 217 -24.76 -36.32 -10.88
CA ARG A 217 -23.96 -36.86 -12.00
C ARG A 217 -23.89 -38.38 -12.02
N HIS A 218 -24.00 -39.02 -10.85
CA HIS A 218 -23.90 -40.46 -10.70
C HIS A 218 -25.27 -41.14 -10.41
N GLY A 219 -26.37 -40.39 -10.41
CA GLY A 219 -27.72 -40.92 -10.15
C GLY A 219 -27.95 -41.35 -8.70
N TRP A 220 -27.17 -40.80 -7.76
CA TRP A 220 -27.22 -41.13 -6.33
C TRP A 220 -28.06 -40.12 -5.55
N VAL A 221 -28.61 -40.54 -4.42
CA VAL A 221 -29.35 -39.66 -3.49
C VAL A 221 -28.44 -39.37 -2.30
N PRO A 222 -28.20 -38.09 -1.95
CA PRO A 222 -27.34 -37.74 -0.82
C PRO A 222 -27.93 -38.21 0.51
N VAL A 223 -27.06 -38.68 1.41
CA VAL A 223 -27.42 -39.44 2.62
C VAL A 223 -28.35 -38.67 3.57
N TRP A 224 -28.28 -37.34 3.63
CA TRP A 224 -29.18 -36.51 4.45
C TRP A 224 -30.60 -36.38 3.89
N GLN A 225 -30.89 -36.89 2.69
CA GLN A 225 -32.24 -36.96 2.12
C GLN A 225 -32.89 -38.34 2.26
N ALA A 226 -32.14 -39.39 2.64
CA ALA A 226 -32.63 -40.77 2.66
C ALA A 226 -32.81 -41.31 4.09
N ARG A 227 -34.06 -41.26 4.58
CA ARG A 227 -34.66 -41.96 5.75
C ARG A 227 -33.97 -41.82 7.12
N ALA A 228 -34.81 -41.65 8.15
CA ALA A 228 -34.40 -41.60 9.54
C ALA A 228 -33.66 -42.89 9.96
N GLY A 229 -32.43 -42.74 10.44
CA GLY A 229 -31.63 -43.83 11.01
C GLY A 229 -30.18 -43.92 10.50
N VAL A 230 -29.79 -43.16 9.47
CA VAL A 230 -28.39 -43.12 8.99
C VAL A 230 -27.72 -41.83 9.47
N PRO A 231 -26.53 -41.89 10.11
CA PRO A 231 -25.88 -40.71 10.68
C PRO A 231 -25.43 -39.72 9.59
N ASP A 232 -25.69 -38.43 9.83
CA ASP A 232 -25.31 -37.35 8.95
C ASP A 232 -23.78 -37.21 8.89
N VAL A 233 -23.20 -37.64 7.76
CA VAL A 233 -21.75 -37.59 7.48
C VAL A 233 -21.29 -36.26 6.86
N THR A 234 -22.19 -35.30 6.65
CA THR A 234 -21.85 -33.95 6.16
C THR A 234 -20.75 -33.23 6.97
N PRO A 235 -20.71 -33.27 8.32
CA PRO A 235 -19.59 -32.70 9.09
C PRO A 235 -18.26 -33.46 8.89
N GLN A 236 -18.33 -34.73 8.52
CA GLN A 236 -17.17 -35.57 8.24
C GLN A 236 -16.62 -35.31 6.83
N ILE A 237 -17.51 -35.12 5.84
CA ILE A 237 -17.16 -34.70 4.49
C ILE A 237 -16.71 -33.23 4.46
N ALA A 238 -17.26 -32.33 5.28
CA ALA A 238 -16.76 -30.96 5.43
C ALA A 238 -15.36 -30.93 6.11
N ARG A 239 -15.04 -31.92 6.95
CA ARG A 239 -13.69 -32.15 7.48
C ARG A 239 -12.74 -32.72 6.41
N GLU A 240 -13.24 -33.57 5.52
CA GLU A 240 -12.45 -34.15 4.42
C GLU A 240 -12.27 -33.20 3.22
N MET A 241 -13.23 -32.32 2.93
CA MET A 241 -13.15 -31.24 1.92
C MET A 241 -12.19 -30.12 2.33
N ARG A 242 -11.97 -29.90 3.64
CA ARG A 242 -10.79 -29.13 4.13
C ARG A 242 -9.47 -29.84 3.82
N GLY A 243 -9.53 -31.12 3.46
CA GLY A 243 -8.38 -31.98 3.16
C GLY A 243 -8.24 -32.38 1.69
N ASN A 244 -9.07 -31.89 0.77
CA ASN A 244 -8.91 -32.17 -0.66
C ASN A 244 -9.68 -31.15 -1.52
N ILE A 245 -8.96 -30.29 -2.23
CA ILE A 245 -9.16 -29.90 -3.65
C ILE A 245 -7.89 -29.11 -4.08
N PRO A 246 -7.40 -29.30 -5.33
CA PRO A 246 -6.18 -28.73 -5.91
C PRO A 246 -6.00 -27.21 -5.77
#